data_AF-A0A432SIZ6-F1
#
_entry.id   AF-A0A432SIZ6-F1
#
_cell.length_a   1.000
_cell.length_b   1.000
_cell.length_c   1.000
_cell.angle_alpha   90.00
_cell.angle_beta   90.00
_cell.angle_gamma   90.00
#
_symmetry.space_group_name_H-M   'P 1'
#
loop_
_entity.id
_entity.type
_entity.pdbx_description
1 polymer ?
#
loop_
_entity_poly.entity_id
_entity_poly.type
_entity_poly.pdbx_seq_one_letter_code
_entity_poly.pdbx_strand_id
1 'polypeptide(L)'
;MSSHEYVPEIATTRDGVEHEVQGWQGDFYGGKLGFWLFMLTEVLMFGAMFMVLTYYFTLHHQDYIDASASLNRVLGGFNTVVLLISALTMGLGLLKFRSGDVKGAKLMVWATIFFASLFLGVKAIEWSLEFHHGVFLGLDALQSGNAHSKPFGQILFFGM
;
A
#
# COMPACT_ATOMS: atom_id res chain seq x y z
N MET A 1 -33.12 5.99 -17.09
CA MET A 1 -31.72 5.59 -17.33
C MET A 1 -31.31 6.17 -18.67
N SER A 2 -30.85 7.43 -18.67
CA SER A 2 -30.18 8.03 -19.82
C SER A 2 -28.69 7.88 -19.52
N SER A 3 -28.04 6.91 -20.15
CA SER A 3 -26.59 6.94 -20.30
C SER A 3 -26.27 8.21 -21.08
N HIS A 4 -25.37 9.05 -20.58
CA HIS A 4 -24.76 10.09 -21.39
C HIS A 4 -24.16 9.39 -22.62
N GLU A 5 -24.83 9.54 -23.76
CA GLU A 5 -24.38 9.01 -25.03
C GLU A 5 -23.08 9.75 -25.38
N TYR A 6 -22.00 9.00 -25.58
CA TYR A 6 -20.70 9.58 -25.92
C TYR A 6 -20.84 10.31 -27.25
N VAL A 7 -20.74 11.64 -27.22
CA VAL A 7 -20.70 12.48 -28.41
C VAL A 7 -19.23 12.69 -28.76
N PRO A 8 -18.71 12.11 -29.85
CA PRO A 8 -17.33 12.30 -30.26
C PRO A 8 -17.10 13.78 -30.59
N GLU A 9 -16.04 14.36 -30.02
CA GLU A 9 -15.55 15.67 -30.42
C GLU A 9 -14.85 15.52 -31.78
N ILE A 10 -15.17 16.37 -32.76
CA ILE A 10 -14.60 16.29 -34.11
C ILE A 10 -13.71 17.51 -34.31
N ALA A 11 -12.44 17.28 -34.63
CA ALA A 11 -11.50 18.33 -35.03
C ALA A 11 -11.33 18.31 -36.54
N THR A 12 -11.45 19.49 -37.16
CA THR A 12 -11.18 19.67 -38.59
C THR A 12 -9.76 20.16 -38.79
N THR A 13 -8.94 19.37 -39.49
CA THR A 13 -7.58 19.75 -39.87
C THR A 13 -7.62 20.90 -40.88
N ARG A 14 -6.52 21.65 -41.02
CA ARG A 14 -6.38 22.74 -42.02
C ARG A 14 -6.73 22.32 -43.46
N ASP A 15 -6.55 21.05 -43.79
CA ASP A 15 -6.87 20.46 -45.10
C ASP A 15 -8.35 20.07 -45.26
N GLY A 16 -9.21 20.41 -44.28
CA GLY A 16 -10.63 20.10 -44.29
C GLY A 16 -10.98 18.66 -43.90
N VAL A 17 -9.99 17.88 -43.44
CA VAL A 17 -10.20 16.49 -43.01
C VAL A 17 -10.72 16.47 -41.56
N GLU A 18 -11.85 15.83 -41.34
CA GLU A 18 -12.43 15.61 -40.01
C GLU A 18 -11.80 14.38 -39.36
N HIS A 19 -11.32 14.55 -38.12
CA HIS A 19 -10.87 13.45 -37.28
C HIS A 19 -11.65 13.44 -35.97
N GLU A 20 -12.07 12.24 -35.55
CA GLU A 20 -12.58 12.03 -34.20
C GLU A 20 -11.44 12.32 -33.21
N VAL A 21 -11.64 13.31 -32.36
CA VAL A 21 -10.75 13.61 -31.24
C VAL A 21 -10.94 12.49 -30.23
N GLN A 22 -9.88 11.72 -29.96
CA GLN A 22 -9.89 10.76 -28.85
C GLN A 22 -10.12 11.53 -27.55
N GLY A 23 -11.36 11.49 -27.06
CA GLY A 23 -11.69 12.02 -25.74
C GLY A 23 -11.02 11.20 -24.64
N TRP A 24 -10.82 11.83 -23.48
CA TRP A 24 -10.24 11.20 -22.28
C TRP A 24 -10.94 9.90 -21.84
N GLN A 25 -12.20 9.71 -22.22
CA GLN A 25 -13.05 8.58 -21.84
C GLN A 25 -12.70 7.26 -22.58
N GLY A 26 -11.83 7.30 -23.60
CA GLY A 26 -11.42 6.12 -24.38
C GLY A 26 -9.91 5.85 -24.44
N ASP A 27 -9.07 6.69 -23.79
CA ASP A 27 -7.62 6.55 -23.87
C ASP A 27 -7.07 5.50 -22.88
N PHE A 28 -7.06 4.24 -23.33
CA PHE A 28 -6.47 3.13 -22.58
C PHE A 28 -4.96 3.34 -22.31
N TYR A 29 -4.23 3.97 -23.23
CA TYR A 29 -2.79 4.16 -23.09
C TYR A 29 -2.47 5.22 -22.05
N GLY A 30 -3.16 6.37 -22.10
CA GLY A 30 -3.07 7.43 -21.10
C GLY A 30 -3.50 6.96 -19.71
N GLY A 31 -4.62 6.23 -19.60
CA GLY A 31 -5.08 5.67 -18.32
C GLY A 31 -4.07 4.68 -17.72
N LYS A 32 -3.49 3.81 -18.56
CA LYS A 32 -2.45 2.86 -18.12
C LYS A 32 -1.18 3.59 -17.69
N LEU A 33 -0.74 4.60 -18.44
CA LEU A 33 0.43 5.40 -18.12
C LEU A 33 0.23 6.18 -16.81
N GLY A 34 -0.94 6.78 -16.59
CA GLY A 34 -1.29 7.45 -15.34
C GLY A 34 -1.22 6.51 -14.14
N PHE A 35 -1.73 5.28 -14.27
CA PHE A 35 -1.60 4.27 -13.22
C PHE A 35 -0.14 3.87 -12.93
N TRP A 36 0.70 3.74 -13.97
CA TRP A 36 2.14 3.47 -13.78
C TRP A 36 2.87 4.62 -13.08
N LEU A 37 2.57 5.88 -13.45
CA LEU A 37 3.14 7.05 -12.79
C LEU A 37 2.71 7.13 -11.32
N PHE A 38 1.45 6.83 -11.02
CA PHE A 38 0.96 6.75 -9.64
C PHE A 38 1.70 5.67 -8.82
N MET A 39 1.85 4.47 -9.37
CA MET A 39 2.64 3.42 -8.70
C MET A 39 4.11 3.84 -8.49
N LEU A 40 4.71 4.58 -9.44
CA LEU A 40 6.05 5.11 -9.28
C LEU A 40 6.15 6.07 -8.10
N THR A 41 5.16 6.94 -7.89
CA THR A 41 5.17 7.86 -6.75
C THR A 41 5.09 7.13 -5.41
N GLU A 42 4.31 6.04 -5.32
CA GLU A 42 4.26 5.19 -4.12
C GLU A 42 5.62 4.53 -3.86
N VAL A 43 6.26 3.98 -4.90
CA VAL A 43 7.61 3.38 -4.78
C VAL A 43 8.65 4.41 -4.31
N LEU A 44 8.58 5.65 -4.82
CA LEU A 44 9.48 6.73 -4.39
C LEU A 44 9.22 7.15 -2.95
N MET A 45 7.96 7.23 -2.51
CA MET A 45 7.59 7.52 -1.13
C MET A 45 8.15 6.47 -0.16
N PHE A 46 7.90 5.18 -0.43
CA PHE A 46 8.46 4.10 0.39
C PHE A 46 10.00 4.05 0.30
N GLY A 47 10.58 4.36 -0.86
CA GLY A 47 12.03 4.45 -1.04
C GLY A 47 12.66 5.54 -0.18
N ALA A 48 12.04 6.72 -0.10
CA ALA A 48 12.48 7.79 0.78
C ALA A 48 12.38 7.39 2.26
N MET A 49 11.30 6.72 2.65
CA MET A 49 11.13 6.18 4.01
C MET A 49 12.23 5.17 4.36
N PHE A 50 12.55 4.24 3.46
CA PHE A 50 13.65 3.27 3.67
C PHE A 50 15.04 3.93 3.69
N MET A 51 15.25 5.00 2.93
CA MET A 51 16.49 5.78 2.98
C MET A 51 16.68 6.41 4.37
N VAL A 52 15.63 7.05 4.90
CA VAL A 52 15.62 7.63 6.25
C VAL A 52 15.86 6.54 7.30
N LEU A 53 15.15 5.41 7.21
CA LEU A 53 15.31 4.25 8.09
C LEU A 53 16.77 3.77 8.11
N THR A 54 17.37 3.59 6.93
CA THR A 54 18.75 3.09 6.79
C THR A 54 19.77 4.09 7.35
N TYR A 55 19.57 5.38 7.07
CA TYR A 55 20.44 6.43 7.60
C TYR A 55 20.46 6.42 9.14
N TYR A 56 19.30 6.46 9.79
CA TYR A 56 19.23 6.43 11.26
C TYR A 56 19.61 5.10 11.88
N PHE A 57 19.38 3.98 11.19
CA PHE A 57 19.88 2.67 11.62
C PHE A 57 21.41 2.66 11.74
N THR A 58 22.13 3.31 10.83
CA THR A 58 23.61 3.40 10.92
C THR A 58 24.09 4.28 12.08
N LEU A 59 23.32 5.30 12.46
CA LEU A 59 23.65 6.19 13.58
C LEU A 59 23.31 5.58 14.95
N HIS A 60 22.21 4.83 15.04
CA HIS A 60 21.66 4.30 16.30
C HIS A 60 21.53 2.77 16.28
N HIS A 61 22.56 2.08 15.79
CA HIS A 61 22.52 0.65 15.50
C HIS A 61 22.02 -0.22 16.68
N GLN A 62 22.55 -0.01 17.88
CA GLN A 62 22.20 -0.82 19.05
C GLN A 62 20.73 -0.61 19.47
N ASP A 63 20.27 0.65 19.49
CA ASP A 63 18.88 0.98 19.84
C ASP A 63 17.88 0.34 18.86
N TYR A 64 18.23 0.28 17.57
CA TYR A 64 17.39 -0.35 16.54
C TYR A 64 17.35 -1.87 16.69
N ILE A 65 18.45 -2.51 17.06
CA ILE A 65 18.48 -3.95 17.34
C ILE A 65 17.57 -4.25 18.53
N ASP A 66 17.72 -3.51 19.62
CA ASP A 66 16.96 -3.73 20.85
C ASP A 66 15.46 -3.49 20.63
N ALA A 67 15.10 -2.45 19.88
CA ALA A 67 13.72 -2.18 19.50
C ALA A 67 13.16 -3.29 18.58
N SER A 68 13.91 -3.72 17.57
CA SER A 68 13.48 -4.80 16.66
C SER A 68 13.27 -6.15 17.36
N ALA A 69 14.02 -6.42 18.44
CA ALA A 69 13.89 -7.64 19.22
C ALA A 69 12.57 -7.71 20.00
N SER A 70 11.94 -6.56 20.28
CA SER A 70 10.66 -6.47 20.98
C SER A 70 9.45 -6.82 20.09
N LEU A 71 9.63 -6.86 18.76
CA LEU A 71 8.56 -7.17 17.81
C LEU A 71 8.24 -8.67 17.80
N ASN A 72 6.95 -8.98 17.67
CA ASN A 72 6.48 -10.35 17.59
C ASN A 72 6.72 -10.95 16.19
N ARG A 73 7.85 -11.64 16.04
CA ARG A 73 8.24 -12.33 14.79
C ARG A 73 7.22 -13.36 14.29
N VAL A 74 6.49 -14.03 15.18
CA VAL A 74 5.50 -15.04 14.80
C VAL A 74 4.27 -14.37 14.19
N LEU A 75 3.78 -13.30 14.82
CA LEU A 75 2.65 -12.52 14.31
C LEU A 75 3.00 -11.85 12.98
N GLY A 76 4.18 -11.23 12.89
CA GLY A 76 4.68 -10.62 11.65
C GLY A 76 4.90 -11.63 10.51
N GLY A 77 5.44 -12.81 10.83
CA GLY A 77 5.63 -13.89 9.86
C GLY A 77 4.32 -14.46 9.34
N PHE A 78 3.36 -14.73 10.24
CA PHE A 78 2.01 -15.16 9.87
C PHE A 78 1.34 -14.14 8.95
N ASN A 79 1.43 -12.86 9.29
CA ASN A 79 0.81 -11.80 8.50
C ASN A 79 1.44 -11.65 7.11
N THR A 80 2.75 -11.87 7.00
CA THR A 80 3.44 -11.94 5.71
C THR A 80 2.92 -13.07 4.83
N VAL A 81 2.73 -14.27 5.41
CA VAL A 81 2.15 -15.41 4.68
C VAL A 81 0.73 -15.10 4.19
N VAL A 82 -0.09 -14.46 5.02
CA VAL A 82 -1.45 -14.03 4.64
C VAL A 82 -1.41 -13.07 3.45
N LEU A 83 -0.50 -12.08 3.43
CA LEU A 83 -0.35 -11.16 2.31
C LEU A 83 0.13 -11.85 1.02
N LEU A 84 1.06 -12.80 1.12
CA LEU A 84 1.52 -13.57 -0.04
C LEU A 84 0.40 -14.41 -0.66
N ILE A 85 -0.43 -15.04 0.18
CA ILE A 85 -1.61 -15.78 -0.28
C ILE A 85 -2.62 -14.81 -0.92
N SER A 86 -2.83 -13.63 -0.35
CA SER A 86 -3.69 -12.59 -0.91
C SER A 86 -3.24 -12.12 -2.30
N ALA A 87 -1.93 -11.91 -2.49
CA ALA A 87 -1.35 -11.56 -3.79
C ALA A 87 -1.55 -12.70 -4.81
N LEU A 88 -1.37 -13.95 -4.36
CA LEU A 88 -1.61 -15.13 -5.19
C LEU A 88 -3.08 -15.23 -5.63
N THR A 89 -4.05 -15.02 -4.71
CA THR A 89 -5.48 -15.08 -5.08
C THR A 89 -5.85 -14.02 -6.10
N MET A 90 -5.29 -12.81 -5.99
CA MET A 90 -5.51 -11.76 -6.99
C MET A 90 -4.96 -12.15 -8.38
N GLY A 91 -3.75 -12.73 -8.43
CA GLY A 91 -3.15 -13.22 -9.68
C GLY A 91 -3.95 -14.36 -10.32
N LEU A 92 -4.42 -15.32 -9.51
CA LEU A 92 -5.30 -16.40 -9.98
C LEU A 92 -6.66 -15.88 -10.46
N GLY A 93 -7.20 -14.85 -9.80
CA GLY A 93 -8.41 -14.16 -10.23
C GLY A 93 -8.27 -13.54 -11.61
N LEU A 94 -7.14 -12.90 -11.89
CA LEU A 94 -6.83 -12.35 -13.21
C LEU A 94 -6.70 -13.46 -14.27
N LEU A 95 -6.06 -14.59 -13.94
CA LEU A 95 -5.93 -15.71 -14.88
C LEU A 95 -7.30 -16.30 -15.23
N LYS A 96 -8.17 -16.51 -14.24
CA LYS A 96 -9.55 -16.98 -14.44
C LYS A 96 -10.39 -16.00 -15.25
N PHE A 97 -10.21 -14.71 -15.04
CA PHE A 97 -10.88 -13.69 -15.84
C PHE A 97 -10.46 -13.77 -17.32
N ARG A 98 -9.16 -13.94 -17.58
CA ARG A 98 -8.63 -14.10 -18.96
C ARG A 98 -9.10 -15.38 -19.65
N SER A 99 -9.41 -16.44 -18.89
CA SER A 99 -9.99 -17.68 -19.44
C SER A 99 -11.51 -17.65 -19.57
N GLY A 100 -12.17 -16.51 -19.32
CA GLY A 100 -13.64 -16.36 -19.41
C GLY A 100 -14.41 -16.85 -18.18
N ASP A 101 -13.74 -17.33 -17.13
CA ASP A 101 -14.36 -17.78 -15.88
C ASP A 101 -14.61 -16.59 -14.95
N VAL A 102 -15.64 -15.80 -15.27
CA VAL A 102 -16.01 -14.59 -14.50
C VAL A 102 -16.44 -14.94 -13.07
N LYS A 103 -17.12 -16.09 -12.87
CA LYS A 103 -17.56 -16.53 -11.54
C LYS A 103 -16.36 -16.88 -10.66
N GLY A 104 -15.40 -17.63 -11.20
CA GLY A 104 -14.15 -17.94 -10.52
C GLY A 104 -13.30 -16.71 -10.24
N ALA A 105 -13.21 -15.77 -11.18
CA ALA A 105 -12.51 -14.50 -10.97
C ALA A 105 -13.11 -13.70 -9.79
N LYS A 106 -14.44 -13.56 -9.74
CA LYS A 106 -15.14 -12.91 -8.63
C LYS A 106 -14.89 -13.59 -7.29
N LEU A 107 -14.92 -14.92 -7.25
CA LEU A 107 -14.63 -15.68 -6.03
C LEU A 107 -13.20 -15.41 -5.52
N MET A 108 -12.21 -15.38 -6.43
CA MET A 108 -10.83 -15.07 -6.07
C MET A 108 -10.67 -13.65 -5.54
N VAL A 109 -11.35 -12.66 -6.11
CA VAL A 109 -11.35 -11.28 -5.61
C VAL A 109 -11.94 -11.21 -4.19
N TRP A 110 -13.04 -11.91 -3.92
CA TRP A 110 -13.60 -12.00 -2.56
C TRP A 110 -12.64 -12.66 -1.58
N ALA A 111 -11.91 -13.69 -2.01
CA ALA A 111 -10.87 -14.31 -1.19
C ALA A 111 -9.73 -13.31 -0.86
N THR A 112 -9.29 -12.50 -1.84
CA THR A 112 -8.30 -11.43 -1.62
C THR A 112 -8.78 -10.42 -0.58
N ILE A 113 -10.04 -9.97 -0.66
CA ILE A 113 -10.63 -9.03 0.31
C ILE A 113 -10.68 -9.65 1.72
N PHE A 114 -11.03 -10.93 1.82
CA PHE A 114 -11.01 -11.66 3.09
C PHE A 114 -9.61 -11.69 3.71
N PHE A 115 -8.58 -12.04 2.94
CA PHE A 115 -7.19 -12.04 3.43
C PHE A 115 -6.70 -10.64 3.80
N ALA A 116 -7.08 -9.60 3.05
CA ALA A 116 -6.78 -8.22 3.41
C ALA A 116 -7.45 -7.82 4.75
N SER A 117 -8.69 -8.25 4.98
CA SER A 117 -9.40 -8.00 6.24
C SER A 117 -8.75 -8.75 7.41
N LEU A 118 -8.30 -9.99 7.19
CA LEU A 118 -7.55 -10.76 8.17
C LEU A 118 -6.23 -10.06 8.54
N PHE A 119 -5.48 -9.56 7.55
CA PHE A 119 -4.27 -8.77 7.76
C PHE A 119 -4.52 -7.55 8.65
N LEU A 120 -5.59 -6.79 8.36
CA LEU A 120 -5.97 -5.62 9.15
C LEU A 120 -6.37 -6.00 10.59
N GLY A 121 -7.08 -7.10 10.77
CA GLY A 121 -7.44 -7.61 12.10
C GLY A 121 -6.22 -7.97 12.95
N VAL A 122 -5.23 -8.66 12.37
CA VAL A 122 -3.97 -8.97 13.06
C VAL A 122 -3.22 -7.69 13.45
N LYS A 123 -3.13 -6.72 12.54
CA LYS A 123 -2.47 -5.43 12.82
C LYS A 123 -3.18 -4.61 13.89
N ALA A 124 -4.51 -4.61 13.89
CA ALA A 124 -5.28 -3.92 14.93
C ALA A 124 -5.01 -4.48 16.34
N ILE A 125 -4.85 -5.79 16.46
CA ILE A 125 -4.50 -6.44 17.74
C ILE A 125 -3.07 -6.08 18.16
N GLU A 126 -2.11 -6.13 17.23
CA GLU A 126 -0.71 -5.77 17.49
C GLU A 126 -0.59 -4.32 17.99
N TRP A 127 -1.23 -3.38 17.29
CA TRP A 127 -1.23 -1.97 17.69
C TRP A 127 -1.96 -1.71 19.00
N SER A 128 -3.05 -2.43 19.29
CA SER A 128 -3.72 -2.34 20.58
C SER A 128 -2.78 -2.77 21.72
N LEU A 129 -2.01 -3.84 21.51
CA LEU A 129 -1.00 -4.27 22.49
C LEU A 129 0.11 -3.22 22.64
N GLU A 130 0.65 -2.68 21.55
CA GLU A 130 1.68 -1.63 21.59
C GLU A 130 1.21 -0.35 22.29
N PHE A 131 -0.06 0.03 22.08
CA PHE A 131 -0.72 1.14 22.77
C PHE A 131 -0.77 0.90 24.28
N HIS A 132 -1.16 -0.31 24.72
CA HIS A 132 -1.17 -0.67 26.14
C HIS A 132 0.24 -0.72 26.75
N HIS A 133 1.28 -1.04 25.96
CA HIS A 133 2.68 -1.01 26.41
C HIS A 133 3.29 0.40 26.41
N GLY A 134 2.54 1.43 26.03
CA GLY A 134 3.04 2.80 26.01
C GLY A 134 3.93 3.14 24.82
N VAL A 135 4.04 2.25 23.83
CA VAL A 135 4.94 2.39 22.68
C VAL A 135 4.13 2.77 21.43
N PHE A 136 3.31 3.80 21.57
CA PHE A 136 2.50 4.34 20.48
C PHE A 136 2.81 5.83 20.27
N LEU A 137 2.78 6.27 19.02
CA LEU A 137 3.06 7.65 18.63
C LEU A 137 2.25 8.64 19.48
N GLY A 138 2.96 9.55 20.15
CA GLY A 138 2.37 10.59 21.00
C GLY A 138 2.27 10.26 22.49
N LEU A 139 2.56 9.02 22.93
CA LEU A 139 2.63 8.66 24.34
C LEU A 139 3.95 9.08 24.98
N ASP A 140 3.96 9.26 26.31
CA ASP A 140 5.08 9.81 27.09
C ASP A 140 6.43 9.11 26.84
N ALA A 141 6.41 7.81 26.55
CA ALA A 141 7.62 7.03 26.30
C ALA A 141 8.30 7.35 24.95
N LEU A 142 7.56 7.93 24.00
CA LEU A 142 8.05 8.36 22.69
C LEU A 142 8.16 9.89 22.55
N GLN A 143 7.93 10.64 23.64
CA GLN A 143 8.14 12.09 23.68
C GLN A 143 9.57 12.41 24.15
N SER A 144 10.31 13.09 23.27
CA SER A 144 11.64 13.63 23.57
C SER A 144 11.58 14.65 24.70
N GLY A 145 12.37 14.45 25.76
CA GLY A 145 12.54 15.41 26.87
C GLY A 145 11.91 15.03 28.21
N ASN A 146 11.21 13.89 28.29
CA ASN A 146 10.57 13.42 29.53
C ASN A 146 11.44 12.40 30.31
N ALA A 147 11.26 12.30 31.63
CA ALA A 147 12.03 11.39 32.50
C ALA A 147 11.81 9.88 32.18
N HIS A 148 10.73 9.55 31.48
CA HIS A 148 10.37 8.19 31.07
C HIS A 148 10.59 7.94 29.55
N SER A 149 11.27 8.87 28.88
CA SER A 149 11.56 8.78 27.44
C SER A 149 12.47 7.59 27.14
N LYS A 150 12.14 6.83 26.09
CA LYS A 150 13.06 5.84 25.51
C LYS A 150 14.30 6.54 24.92
N PRO A 151 15.41 5.79 24.69
CA PRO A 151 16.55 6.28 23.92
C PRO A 151 16.10 6.81 22.56
N PHE A 152 16.74 7.88 22.08
CA PHE A 152 16.34 8.56 20.85
C PHE A 152 16.26 7.63 19.64
N GLY A 153 17.16 6.65 19.52
CA GLY A 153 17.11 5.65 18.45
C GLY A 153 15.86 4.76 18.51
N GLN A 154 15.39 4.39 19.71
CA GLN A 154 14.15 3.63 19.87
C GLN A 154 12.91 4.48 19.54
N ILE A 155 12.94 5.77 19.89
CA ILE A 155 11.86 6.70 19.53
C ILE A 155 11.72 6.80 18.01
N LEU A 156 12.85 6.96 17.32
CA LEU A 156 12.88 6.95 15.85
C LEU A 156 12.35 5.63 15.29
N PHE A 157 12.78 4.49 15.84
CA PHE A 157 12.35 3.17 15.37
C PHE A 157 10.83 2.96 15.45
N PHE A 158 10.20 3.30 16.58
CA PHE A 158 8.75 3.15 16.75
C PHE A 158 7.94 4.29 16.12
N GLY A 159 8.59 5.41 15.78
CA GLY A 159 7.94 6.58 15.20
C GLY A 159 7.91 6.62 13.68
N MET A 160 8.60 5.70 13.00
CA MET A 160 8.62 5.55 11.54
C MET A 160 7.64 4.48 11.05
#